data_AF-A0A3D3VU50-F1
#
_entry.id   AF-A0A3D3VU50-F1
#
_cell.length_a   1.000
_cell.length_b   1.000
_cell.length_c   1.000
_cell.angle_alpha   90.00
_cell.angle_beta   90.00
_cell.angle_gamma   90.00
#
_symmetry.space_group_name_H-M   'P 1'
#
loop_
_entity.id
_entity.type
_entity.pdbx_description
1 polymer ?
#
loop_
_entity_poly.entity_id
_entity_poly.type
_entity_poly.pdbx_seq_one_letter_code
_entity_poly.pdbx_strand_id
1 'polypeptide(L)' 'MKKEIRTSRSPDPIGPYSQGLIVGKRIYVSGQGPLNPETGKTP' A
#
# COMPACT_ATOMS: atom_id res chain seq x y z
N MET A 1 -13.13 -9.08 -11.35
CA MET A 1 -12.33 -9.62 -10.23
C MET A 1 -11.45 -8.52 -9.67
N LYS A 2 -11.32 -8.41 -8.34
CA LYS A 2 -10.40 -7.48 -7.68
C LYS A 2 -9.13 -8.24 -7.25
N LYS A 3 -7.96 -7.63 -7.38
CA LYS A 3 -6.68 -8.19 -6.93
C LYS A 3 -5.99 -7.23 -5.99
N GLU A 4 -5.65 -7.70 -4.79
CA GLU A 4 -4.84 -6.97 -3.83
C GLU A 4 -3.41 -6.78 -4.34
N ILE A 5 -2.86 -5.59 -4.13
CA ILE A 5 -1.44 -5.28 -4.31
C ILE A 5 -0.77 -5.34 -2.94
N ARG A 6 0.30 -6.13 -2.85
CA ARG A 6 1.22 -6.19 -1.70
C ARG A 6 2.65 -6.04 -2.17
N THR A 7 3.45 -5.24 -1.46
CA THR A 7 4.87 -5.02 -1.73
C THR A 7 5.60 -4.63 -0.45
N SER A 8 6.87 -5.05 -0.32
CA SER A 8 7.78 -4.62 0.73
C SER A 8 8.35 -3.20 0.51
N ARG A 9 8.04 -2.55 -0.63
CA ARG A 9 8.54 -1.21 -0.98
C ARG A 9 7.63 -0.07 -0.50
N SER A 10 6.59 -0.39 0.25
CA SER A 10 5.65 0.55 0.85
C SER A 10 5.37 0.07 2.28
N PRO A 11 5.08 0.99 3.22
CA PRO A 11 4.66 0.62 4.57
C PRO A 11 3.57 -0.44 4.58
N ASP A 12 3.65 -1.35 5.53
CA ASP A 12 2.58 -2.31 5.75
C ASP A 12 1.31 -1.59 6.24
N PRO A 13 0.12 -2.02 5.79
CA PRO A 13 -1.14 -1.51 6.31
C PRO A 13 -1.27 -1.75 7.81
N ILE A 14 -1.42 -0.67 8.59
CA ILE A 14 -1.65 -0.76 10.04
C ILE A 14 -3.08 -1.28 10.34
N GLY A 15 -4.01 -1.11 9.41
CA GLY A 15 -5.42 -1.48 9.57
C GLY A 15 -5.95 -2.36 8.43
N PRO A 16 -7.27 -2.63 8.39
CA PRO A 16 -7.88 -3.54 7.42
C PRO A 16 -8.07 -2.88 6.04
N TYR A 17 -6.96 -2.49 5.40
CA TYR A 17 -6.92 -1.95 4.05
C TYR A 17 -5.75 -2.54 3.25
N SER A 18 -5.84 -2.49 1.92
CA SER A 18 -4.76 -2.90 1.02
C SER A 18 -3.87 -1.71 0.65
N GLN A 19 -2.58 -1.93 0.39
CA GLN A 19 -1.69 -0.89 -0.16
C GLN A 19 -2.22 -0.37 -1.51
N GLY A 20 -2.81 -1.25 -2.30
CA GLY A 20 -3.59 -0.90 -3.48
C GLY A 20 -4.43 -2.06 -4.00
N LEU A 21 -5.25 -1.77 -5.00
CA LEU A 21 -6.14 -2.73 -5.65
C LEU A 21 -6.09 -2.55 -7.17
N ILE A 22 -6.02 -3.67 -7.88
CA ILE A 22 -6.28 -3.72 -9.32
C ILE A 22 -7.74 -4.13 -9.52
N VAL A 23 -8.50 -3.31 -10.23
CA VAL A 23 -9.89 -3.59 -10.59
C VAL A 23 -10.07 -3.32 -12.09
N GLY A 24 -10.13 -4.39 -12.87
CA GLY A 24 -10.15 -4.29 -14.34
C GLY A 24 -8.86 -3.64 -14.86
N LYS A 25 -9.01 -2.50 -15.56
CA LYS A 25 -7.89 -1.72 -16.12
C LYS A 25 -7.45 -0.55 -15.23
N ARG A 26 -8.00 -0.43 -14.01
CA ARG A 26 -7.68 0.66 -13.08
C ARG A 26 -6.90 0.14 -11.88
N ILE A 27 -6.00 0.98 -11.39
CA ILE A 27 -5.28 0.79 -10.15
C ILE A 27 -5.74 1.87 -9.17
N TYR A 28 -6.11 1.44 -7.98
CA TYR A 28 -6.42 2.31 -6.85
C TYR A 28 -5.32 2.14 -5.81
N VAL A 29 -4.72 3.24 -5.37
CA VAL A 29 -3.67 3.26 -4.35
C VAL A 29 -4.19 3.92 -3.09
N SER A 30 -3.84 3.35 -1.93
CA SER A 30 -4.12 3.98 -0.64
C SER A 30 -3.23 5.20 -0.44
N GLY A 31 -3.68 6.15 0.38
CA GLY A 31 -2.84 7.27 0.80
C GLY A 31 -1.55 6.77 1.44
N GLN A 32 -0.42 7.36 1.06
CA GLN A 32 0.90 7.00 1.57
C GLN A 32 1.38 8.11 2.52
N GLY A 33 1.77 7.72 3.73
CA GLY A 33 2.50 8.59 4.66
C GLY A 33 4.00 8.57 4.39
N PRO A 34 4.80 9.44 5.03
CA PRO A 34 6.24 9.54 4.81
C PRO A 34 7.06 8.47 5.56
N LEU A 35 6.44 7.35 5.96
CA LEU A 35 7.13 6.27 6.67
C LEU A 35 8.06 5.53 5.71
N ASN A 36 9.34 5.42 6.07
CA ASN A 36 10.30 4.62 5.34
C ASN A 36 10.01 3.11 5.59
N PRO A 37 9.74 2.30 4.55
CA PRO A 37 9.38 0.89 4.72
C PRO A 37 10.52 -0.01 5.20
N GLU A 38 11.78 0.40 5.01
CA GLU A 38 12.96 -0.37 5.44
C GLU A 38 13.27 -0.13 6.92
N THR A 39 13.07 1.10 7.41
CA THR A 39 13.46 1.51 8.76
C THR A 39 12.28 1.69 9.72
N GLY A 40 11.05 1.80 9.21
CA GLY A 40 9.87 2.10 10.00
C GLY A 40 9.86 3.49 10.64
N LYS A 41 10.62 4.45 10.09
CA LYS A 41 10.73 5.82 10.61
C LYS A 41 10.12 6.85 9.68
N THR A 42 9.54 7.90 10.23
CA THR A 42 9.17 9.13 9.51
C THR A 42 10.32 10.14 9.58
N PRO A 43 10.34 11.17 8.71
CA PRO A 43 11.19 12.34 8.90
C PRO A 43 10.99 13.01 10.27
#